data_AF-A0A4Q3SBI3-F1
#
_entry.id   AF-A0A4Q3SBI3-F1
#
_cell.length_a   1.000
_cell.length_b   1.000
_cell.length_c   1.000
_cell.angle_alpha   90.00
_cell.angle_beta   90.00
_cell.angle_gamma   90.00
#
_symmetry.space_group_name_H-M   'P 1'
#
loop_
_entity.id
_entity.type
_entity.pdbx_description
1 polymer ?
#
loop_
_entity_poly.entity_id
_entity_poly.type
_entity_poly.pdbx_seq_one_letter_code
_entity_poly.pdbx_strand_id
1 'polypeptide(L)'
;MQSIFHRFVSLFTDGKKAASAYQPEEGLIDADIFNNYSYIIGNVFSYFNDLPTPAKWRFVKRTHEFRKQKQFHFIGLESSEDTAILVSSSAVQVTFGLKNYQLSYFKDIYILADAYHMDSDNELYIGHVAPDGIYLSWKHFLYGYEYKNDNINVAVHEMAHALLYNNFFAQYGMDAQFRMNYERFSNSTGPILADVIARRRSYLRSYAFSNMHEFWAVSVEAFFENPAELRRNMPDLYDALSNVLNQDPGSKTKLLKPES
;
A
#
# COMPACT_ATOMS: atom_id res chain seq x y z
N MET A 1 -35.23 -13.47 -5.45
CA MET A 1 -35.90 -13.42 -4.13
C MET A 1 -35.74 -12.02 -3.58
N GLN A 2 -36.84 -11.27 -3.53
CA GLN A 2 -36.91 -9.90 -3.00
C GLN A 2 -36.99 -9.89 -1.47
N SER A 3 -36.51 -8.79 -0.89
CA SER A 3 -37.02 -8.11 0.31
C SER A 3 -36.82 -8.74 1.69
N ILE A 4 -35.86 -8.19 2.45
CA ILE A 4 -35.87 -8.02 3.91
C ILE A 4 -35.03 -6.74 4.17
N PHE A 5 -35.41 -5.64 4.82
CA PHE A 5 -36.58 -5.15 5.56
C PHE A 5 -36.52 -3.60 5.56
N HIS A 6 -37.67 -2.95 5.73
CA HIS A 6 -37.83 -1.50 5.87
C HIS A 6 -38.21 -1.12 7.31
N ARG A 7 -38.00 0.17 7.66
CA ARG A 7 -38.45 0.97 8.85
C ARG A 7 -37.46 1.01 10.03
N PHE A 8 -37.21 2.14 10.71
CA PHE A 8 -38.03 3.32 11.03
C PHE A 8 -37.24 4.64 11.04
N VAL A 9 -37.91 5.75 10.70
CA VAL A 9 -37.55 7.13 11.05
C VAL A 9 -38.47 7.57 12.19
N SER A 10 -37.91 8.17 13.26
CA SER A 10 -38.34 9.47 13.85
C SER A 10 -37.96 9.63 15.33
N LEU A 11 -37.43 10.84 15.62
CA LEU A 11 -37.37 11.58 16.91
C LEU A 11 -36.38 11.14 18.00
N PHE A 12 -35.20 11.75 17.98
CA PHE A 12 -34.67 12.48 19.13
C PHE A 12 -33.99 13.77 18.65
N THR A 13 -34.63 14.89 18.95
CA THR A 13 -34.00 16.21 18.98
C THR A 13 -33.22 16.32 20.29
N ASP A 14 -31.89 16.41 20.22
CA ASP A 14 -31.16 17.27 21.14
C ASP A 14 -29.76 17.61 20.63
N GLY A 15 -29.39 18.87 20.83
CA GLY A 15 -28.32 19.56 20.12
C GLY A 15 -26.95 18.89 20.21
N LYS A 16 -26.36 18.62 19.04
CA LYS A 16 -24.91 18.52 18.88
C LYS A 16 -24.50 19.40 17.71
N LYS A 17 -23.55 20.30 17.97
CA LYS A 17 -22.89 21.17 16.98
C LYS A 17 -22.72 20.44 15.66
N ALA A 18 -23.27 21.02 14.59
CA ALA A 18 -22.99 20.57 13.23
C ALA A 18 -21.47 20.47 13.06
N ALA A 19 -21.00 19.26 12.76
CA ALA A 19 -19.64 19.09 12.25
C ALA A 19 -19.53 19.99 11.02
N SER A 20 -18.57 20.92 11.05
CA SER A 20 -18.29 21.83 9.93
C SER A 20 -18.22 21.00 8.65
N ALA A 21 -19.16 21.26 7.71
CA ALA A 21 -19.15 20.63 6.41
C ALA A 21 -17.85 21.03 5.71
N TYR A 22 -16.92 20.09 5.60
CA TYR A 22 -15.69 20.28 4.85
C TYR A 22 -16.06 20.69 3.42
N GLN A 23 -15.70 21.92 3.05
CA GLN A 23 -15.88 22.45 1.71
C GLN A 23 -14.69 21.93 0.87
N PRO A 24 -14.94 21.19 -0.23
CA PRO A 24 -13.88 20.69 -1.09
C PRO A 24 -13.03 21.83 -1.68
N GLU A 25 -11.70 21.77 -1.57
CA GLU A 25 -10.77 22.58 -2.38
C GLU A 25 -10.93 22.27 -3.89
N GLU A 26 -10.64 23.25 -4.75
CA GLU A 26 -10.61 23.07 -6.21
C GLU A 26 -9.70 21.90 -6.63
N GLY A 27 -10.19 21.02 -7.52
CA GLY A 27 -9.43 19.87 -8.02
C GLY A 27 -9.62 18.57 -7.23
N LEU A 28 -10.66 18.48 -6.40
CA LEU A 28 -11.13 17.24 -5.80
C LEU A 28 -11.97 16.42 -6.80
N ILE A 29 -11.92 15.09 -6.64
CA ILE A 29 -12.75 14.15 -7.38
C ILE A 29 -14.23 14.35 -7.05
N ASP A 30 -15.11 13.91 -7.95
CA ASP A 30 -16.55 13.94 -7.72
C ASP A 30 -16.97 13.17 -6.45
N ALA A 31 -18.03 13.63 -5.79
CA ALA A 31 -18.50 13.05 -4.54
C ALA A 31 -18.97 11.59 -4.69
N ASP A 32 -19.53 11.21 -5.83
CA ASP A 32 -19.95 9.84 -6.09
C ASP A 32 -18.74 8.92 -6.26
N ILE A 33 -17.68 9.40 -6.92
CA ILE A 33 -16.39 8.68 -7.00
C ILE A 33 -15.83 8.50 -5.59
N PHE A 34 -15.82 9.57 -4.79
CA PHE A 34 -15.34 9.50 -3.41
C PHE A 34 -16.12 8.49 -2.58
N ASN A 35 -17.45 8.52 -2.63
CA ASN A 35 -18.30 7.63 -1.85
C ASN A 35 -18.13 6.17 -2.27
N ASN A 36 -18.11 5.89 -3.58
CA ASN A 36 -17.94 4.54 -4.10
C ASN A 36 -16.57 3.94 -3.70
N TYR A 37 -15.48 4.67 -3.98
CA TYR A 37 -14.14 4.20 -3.64
C TYR A 37 -13.97 4.08 -2.11
N SER A 38 -14.48 5.04 -1.34
CA SER A 38 -14.39 4.97 0.13
C SER A 38 -15.12 3.76 0.69
N TYR A 39 -16.26 3.37 0.11
CA TYR A 39 -16.98 2.16 0.48
C TYR A 39 -16.15 0.90 0.21
N ILE A 40 -15.63 0.76 -1.02
CA ILE A 40 -14.83 -0.41 -1.43
C ILE A 40 -13.55 -0.51 -0.59
N ILE A 41 -12.77 0.57 -0.52
CA ILE A 41 -11.49 0.63 0.18
C ILE A 41 -11.69 0.43 1.68
N GLY A 42 -12.70 1.08 2.26
CA GLY A 42 -12.97 1.03 3.71
C GLY A 42 -13.34 -0.35 4.23
N ASN A 43 -13.84 -1.24 3.38
CA ASN A 43 -14.13 -2.62 3.78
C ASN A 43 -12.86 -3.48 3.96
N VAL A 44 -11.70 -3.04 3.46
CA VAL A 44 -10.46 -3.83 3.41
C VAL A 44 -9.30 -3.11 4.13
N PHE A 45 -9.11 -1.81 3.89
CA PHE A 45 -7.93 -1.06 4.31
C PHE A 45 -8.15 -0.36 5.66
N SER A 46 -7.67 -0.94 6.77
CA SER A 46 -7.63 -0.22 8.06
C SER A 46 -6.79 1.04 7.98
N TYR A 47 -5.70 1.01 7.20
CA TYR A 47 -4.88 2.18 6.92
C TYR A 47 -5.72 3.36 6.44
N PHE A 48 -6.64 3.12 5.49
CA PHE A 48 -7.55 4.15 4.97
C PHE A 48 -8.58 4.57 6.02
N ASN A 49 -9.13 3.63 6.78
CA ASN A 49 -10.16 3.91 7.78
C ASN A 49 -9.68 4.88 8.88
N ASP A 50 -8.41 4.78 9.25
CA ASP A 50 -7.76 5.63 10.25
C ASP A 50 -7.50 7.07 9.78
N LEU A 51 -7.51 7.32 8.46
CA LEU A 51 -7.20 8.62 7.91
C LEU A 51 -8.25 9.68 8.31
N PRO A 52 -7.82 10.92 8.62
CA PRO A 52 -8.76 12.04 8.74
C PRO A 52 -9.42 12.33 7.39
N THR A 53 -10.62 12.91 7.40
CA THR A 53 -11.43 13.14 6.19
C THR A 53 -10.66 13.78 5.03
N PRO A 54 -9.87 14.87 5.21
CA PRO A 54 -9.11 15.45 4.09
C PRO A 54 -8.09 14.46 3.48
N ALA A 55 -7.48 13.62 4.31
CA ALA A 55 -6.54 12.61 3.85
C ALA A 55 -7.24 11.43 3.15
N LYS A 56 -8.48 11.08 3.53
CA LYS A 56 -9.31 10.13 2.78
C LYS A 56 -9.60 10.63 1.38
N TRP A 57 -10.00 11.90 1.23
CA TRP A 57 -10.22 12.52 -0.08
C TRP A 57 -8.96 12.46 -0.95
N ARG A 58 -7.80 12.79 -0.38
CA ARG A 58 -6.51 12.68 -1.05
C ARG A 58 -6.18 11.23 -1.46
N PHE A 59 -6.40 10.26 -0.57
CA PHE A 59 -6.16 8.85 -0.83
C PHE A 59 -7.02 8.35 -2.00
N VAL A 60 -8.32 8.66 -1.99
CA VAL A 60 -9.22 8.25 -3.05
C VAL A 60 -8.87 8.92 -4.37
N LYS A 61 -8.57 10.23 -4.37
CA LYS A 61 -8.12 10.94 -5.58
C LYS A 61 -6.90 10.25 -6.21
N ARG A 62 -5.88 9.97 -5.41
CA ARG A 62 -4.66 9.27 -5.86
C ARG A 62 -4.95 7.88 -6.38
N THR A 63 -5.84 7.15 -5.71
CA THR A 63 -6.24 5.79 -6.11
C THR A 63 -6.95 5.83 -7.46
N HIS A 64 -7.88 6.75 -7.64
CA HIS A 64 -8.61 6.95 -8.89
C HIS A 64 -7.66 7.35 -10.03
N GLU A 65 -6.75 8.30 -9.80
CA GLU A 65 -5.76 8.72 -10.79
C GLU A 65 -4.76 7.62 -11.14
N PHE A 66 -4.27 6.87 -10.14
CA PHE A 66 -3.40 5.71 -10.35
C PHE A 66 -4.11 4.69 -11.24
N ARG A 67 -5.31 4.24 -10.85
CA ARG A 67 -6.10 3.24 -11.59
C ARG A 67 -6.29 3.63 -13.05
N LYS A 68 -6.63 4.89 -13.33
CA LYS A 68 -6.86 5.38 -14.70
C LYS A 68 -5.64 5.28 -15.63
N GLN A 69 -4.43 5.18 -15.07
CA GLN A 69 -3.19 5.07 -15.84
C GLN A 69 -2.71 3.62 -16.03
N LYS A 70 -3.45 2.64 -15.49
CA LYS A 70 -3.07 1.22 -15.54
C LYS A 70 -4.02 0.43 -16.43
N GLN A 71 -3.47 -0.62 -17.02
CA GLN A 71 -4.20 -1.69 -17.66
C GLN A 71 -4.22 -2.88 -16.69
N PHE A 72 -5.41 -3.40 -16.40
CA PHE A 72 -5.59 -4.52 -15.50
C PHE A 72 -5.93 -5.78 -16.28
N HIS A 73 -5.14 -6.82 -16.08
CA HIS A 73 -5.29 -8.12 -16.72
C HIS A 73 -5.73 -9.14 -15.68
N PHE A 74 -6.90 -9.75 -15.88
CA PHE A 74 -7.48 -10.72 -14.96
C PHE A 74 -7.28 -12.14 -15.52
N ILE A 75 -6.52 -12.97 -14.81
CA ILE A 75 -6.17 -14.32 -15.23
C ILE A 75 -6.80 -15.33 -14.26
N GLY A 76 -7.74 -16.13 -14.76
CA GLY A 76 -8.44 -17.13 -13.96
C GLY A 76 -9.54 -16.57 -13.03
N LEU A 77 -9.91 -15.30 -13.20
CA LEU A 77 -11.01 -14.63 -12.50
C LEU A 77 -11.72 -13.63 -13.41
N GLU A 78 -12.96 -13.29 -13.07
CA GLU A 78 -13.72 -12.26 -13.80
C GLU A 78 -13.14 -10.86 -13.56
N SER A 79 -13.29 -9.98 -14.56
CA SER A 79 -12.89 -8.59 -14.42
C SER A 79 -13.75 -7.88 -13.38
N SER A 80 -13.10 -7.13 -12.49
CA SER A 80 -13.76 -6.49 -11.36
C SER A 80 -13.19 -5.10 -11.12
N GLU A 81 -14.05 -4.08 -11.16
CA GLU A 81 -13.64 -2.72 -10.83
C GLU A 81 -13.19 -2.59 -9.38
N ASP A 82 -13.90 -3.22 -8.45
CA ASP A 82 -13.55 -3.25 -7.02
C ASP A 82 -12.16 -3.83 -6.82
N THR A 83 -11.84 -4.93 -7.50
CA THR A 83 -10.49 -5.55 -7.45
C THR A 83 -9.43 -4.57 -7.95
N ALA A 84 -9.66 -3.90 -9.09
CA ALA A 84 -8.74 -2.89 -9.61
C ALA A 84 -8.59 -1.68 -8.66
N ILE A 85 -9.65 -1.26 -7.98
CA ILE A 85 -9.63 -0.19 -6.97
C ILE A 85 -8.78 -0.62 -5.77
N LEU A 86 -8.98 -1.84 -5.26
CA LEU A 86 -8.24 -2.36 -4.10
C LEU A 86 -6.75 -2.54 -4.42
N VAL A 87 -6.40 -3.09 -5.58
CA VAL A 87 -5.00 -3.20 -6.04
C VAL A 87 -4.37 -1.82 -6.25
N SER A 88 -5.11 -0.86 -6.79
CA SER A 88 -4.62 0.54 -6.88
C SER A 88 -4.40 1.16 -5.49
N SER A 89 -5.23 0.79 -4.52
CA SER A 89 -5.15 1.31 -3.15
C SER A 89 -3.92 0.81 -2.42
N SER A 90 -3.45 -0.42 -2.68
CA SER A 90 -2.19 -0.91 -2.08
C SER A 90 -0.98 -0.12 -2.58
N ALA A 91 -0.95 0.22 -3.88
CA ALA A 91 0.08 1.08 -4.44
C ALA A 91 0.08 2.48 -3.79
N VAL A 92 -1.12 3.07 -3.62
CA VAL A 92 -1.28 4.38 -2.99
C VAL A 92 -0.98 4.34 -1.50
N GLN A 93 -1.25 3.25 -0.79
CA GLN A 93 -0.85 3.07 0.60
C GLN A 93 0.68 3.14 0.74
N VAL A 94 1.42 2.34 -0.04
CA VAL A 94 2.89 2.35 -0.01
C VAL A 94 3.45 3.73 -0.36
N THR A 95 2.83 4.43 -1.32
CA THR A 95 3.32 5.71 -1.83
C THR A 95 2.62 6.94 -1.24
N PHE A 96 1.81 6.79 -0.19
CA PHE A 96 0.90 7.86 0.26
C PHE A 96 1.64 9.14 0.67
N GLY A 97 2.82 9.00 1.28
CA GLY A 97 3.67 10.13 1.67
C GLY A 97 4.56 10.69 0.57
N LEU A 98 4.57 10.07 -0.61
CA LEU A 98 5.44 10.44 -1.71
C LEU A 98 4.72 11.32 -2.73
N LYS A 99 5.45 12.27 -3.29
CA LYS A 99 4.97 13.15 -4.36
C LYS A 99 4.72 12.37 -5.65
N ASN A 100 5.65 11.50 -6.01
CA ASN A 100 5.55 10.63 -7.19
C ASN A 100 4.94 9.27 -6.81
N TYR A 101 3.62 9.22 -6.70
CA TYR A 101 2.85 8.02 -6.28
C TYR A 101 2.40 7.13 -7.44
N GLN A 102 2.58 7.56 -8.69
CA GLN A 102 1.92 6.92 -9.84
C GLN A 102 2.59 5.63 -10.33
N LEU A 103 3.82 5.34 -9.91
CA LEU A 103 4.63 4.22 -10.41
C LEU A 103 4.58 4.14 -11.95
N SER A 104 4.85 5.27 -12.61
CA SER A 104 4.53 5.51 -14.02
C SER A 104 5.23 4.56 -15.00
N TYR A 105 6.32 3.90 -14.59
CA TYR A 105 6.97 2.85 -15.39
C TYR A 105 6.02 1.69 -15.69
N PHE A 106 5.30 1.21 -14.68
CA PHE A 106 4.39 0.06 -14.81
C PHE A 106 3.06 0.51 -15.40
N LYS A 107 2.74 0.01 -16.60
CA LYS A 107 1.44 0.24 -17.24
C LYS A 107 0.49 -0.92 -17.01
N ASP A 108 1.02 -2.13 -16.89
CA ASP A 108 0.24 -3.35 -16.78
C ASP A 108 0.32 -3.92 -15.37
N ILE A 109 -0.85 -4.32 -14.86
CA ILE A 109 -0.99 -5.03 -13.58
C ILE A 109 -1.78 -6.31 -13.84
N TYR A 110 -1.16 -7.45 -13.56
CA TYR A 110 -1.72 -8.77 -13.74
C TYR A 110 -2.24 -9.29 -12.41
N ILE A 111 -3.52 -9.63 -12.37
CA ILE A 111 -4.21 -10.17 -11.20
C ILE A 111 -4.55 -11.62 -11.53
N LEU A 112 -4.00 -12.54 -10.76
CA LEU A 112 -4.16 -13.98 -10.94
C LEU A 112 -5.01 -14.54 -9.80
N ALA A 113 -5.88 -15.51 -10.08
CA ALA A 113 -6.82 -16.01 -9.07
C ALA A 113 -6.14 -16.58 -7.81
N ASP A 114 -5.06 -17.35 -7.97
CA ASP A 114 -4.32 -18.03 -6.90
C ASP A 114 -2.80 -18.00 -7.19
N ALA A 115 -2.00 -18.73 -6.42
CA ALA A 115 -0.59 -18.97 -6.69
C ALA A 115 -0.40 -19.63 -8.06
N TYR A 116 0.73 -19.36 -8.70
CA TYR A 116 1.02 -19.78 -10.06
C TYR A 116 2.49 -20.17 -10.23
N HIS A 117 2.77 -20.98 -11.26
CA HIS A 117 4.13 -21.26 -11.70
C HIS A 117 4.48 -20.37 -12.89
N MET A 118 5.74 -19.99 -12.99
CA MET A 118 6.30 -19.46 -14.24
C MET A 118 6.86 -20.64 -15.05
N ASP A 119 6.78 -20.57 -16.38
CA ASP A 119 7.13 -21.70 -17.28
C ASP A 119 8.53 -22.29 -17.06
N SER A 120 9.46 -21.52 -16.50
CA SER A 120 10.84 -21.91 -16.24
C SER A 120 11.14 -22.27 -14.78
N ASP A 121 10.14 -22.34 -13.91
CA ASP A 121 10.35 -22.48 -12.47
C ASP A 121 9.40 -23.51 -11.82
N ASN A 122 9.96 -24.31 -10.91
CA ASN A 122 9.20 -25.22 -10.07
C ASN A 122 8.69 -24.55 -8.79
N GLU A 123 9.10 -23.32 -8.50
CA GLU A 123 8.59 -22.54 -7.37
C GLU A 123 7.19 -21.96 -7.66
N LEU A 124 6.38 -21.88 -6.61
CA LEU A 124 5.07 -21.24 -6.64
C LEU A 124 5.23 -19.76 -6.30
N TYR A 125 4.75 -18.91 -7.20
CA TYR A 125 4.69 -17.47 -7.04
C TYR A 125 3.32 -17.04 -6.54
N ILE A 126 3.32 -16.11 -5.58
CA ILE A 126 2.10 -15.41 -5.12
C ILE A 126 2.09 -13.93 -5.55
N GLY A 127 3.21 -13.45 -6.09
CA GLY A 127 3.44 -12.13 -6.62
C GLY A 127 4.84 -12.06 -7.24
N HIS A 128 5.05 -11.12 -8.16
CA HIS A 128 6.38 -10.68 -8.58
C HIS A 128 6.29 -9.35 -9.36
N VAL A 129 7.43 -8.68 -9.50
CA VAL A 129 7.59 -7.51 -10.38
C VAL A 129 8.59 -7.83 -11.48
N ALA A 130 8.17 -7.59 -12.73
CA ALA A 130 8.99 -7.77 -13.93
C ALA A 130 8.92 -6.52 -14.82
N PRO A 131 9.83 -6.34 -15.80
CA PRO A 131 9.85 -5.14 -16.65
C PRO A 131 8.52 -4.85 -17.37
N ASP A 132 7.72 -5.88 -17.64
CA ASP A 132 6.44 -5.83 -18.32
C ASP A 132 5.24 -5.64 -17.39
N GLY A 133 5.37 -5.80 -16.07
CA GLY A 133 4.25 -5.56 -15.17
C GLY A 133 4.45 -5.94 -13.71
N ILE A 134 3.39 -5.68 -12.94
CA ILE A 134 3.25 -6.10 -11.55
C ILE A 134 2.26 -7.26 -11.51
N TYR A 135 2.62 -8.37 -10.87
CA TYR A 135 1.82 -9.58 -10.82
C TYR A 135 1.41 -9.87 -9.39
N LEU A 136 0.12 -10.14 -9.17
CA LEU A 136 -0.45 -10.36 -7.85
C LEU A 136 -1.42 -11.54 -7.85
N SER A 137 -1.28 -12.45 -6.89
CA SER A 137 -2.31 -13.43 -6.57
C SER A 137 -3.43 -12.77 -5.76
N TRP A 138 -4.66 -12.81 -6.28
CA TRP A 138 -5.84 -12.21 -5.66
C TRP A 138 -6.20 -12.86 -4.33
N LYS A 139 -6.12 -14.19 -4.25
CA LYS A 139 -6.31 -14.92 -2.98
C LYS A 139 -5.34 -14.44 -1.90
N HIS A 140 -4.06 -14.25 -2.25
CA HIS A 140 -3.03 -13.83 -1.30
C HIS A 140 -3.10 -12.33 -1.00
N PHE A 141 -3.58 -11.52 -1.94
CA PHE A 141 -3.95 -10.12 -1.70
C PHE A 141 -4.98 -10.04 -0.57
N LEU A 142 -6.08 -10.79 -0.68
CA LEU A 142 -7.15 -10.80 0.33
C LEU A 142 -6.62 -11.28 1.69
N TYR A 143 -5.84 -12.36 1.69
CA TYR A 143 -5.18 -12.87 2.90
C TYR A 143 -4.37 -11.78 3.62
N GLY A 144 -3.53 -11.03 2.88
CA GLY A 144 -2.67 -10.00 3.46
C GLY A 144 -3.42 -8.84 4.10
N TYR A 145 -4.64 -8.53 3.67
CA TYR A 145 -5.47 -7.48 4.28
C TYR A 145 -6.43 -8.01 5.38
N GLU A 146 -6.67 -9.31 5.43
CA GLU A 146 -7.46 -9.99 6.47
C GLU A 146 -6.62 -10.27 7.72
N TYR A 147 -5.38 -10.77 7.56
CA TYR A 147 -4.54 -11.27 8.66
C TYR A 147 -3.36 -10.32 8.99
N LYS A 148 -3.56 -9.37 9.91
CA LYS A 148 -2.64 -8.24 10.13
C LYS A 148 -1.43 -8.48 11.05
N ASN A 149 -1.30 -9.69 11.59
CA ASN A 149 -0.36 -9.97 12.69
C ASN A 149 0.81 -10.89 12.30
N ASP A 150 0.85 -11.38 11.06
CA ASP A 150 1.93 -12.26 10.59
C ASP A 150 3.02 -11.52 9.80
N ASN A 151 2.84 -10.20 9.57
CA ASN A 151 3.71 -9.36 8.72
C ASN A 151 3.83 -9.90 7.29
N ILE A 152 2.73 -10.42 6.73
CA ILE A 152 2.64 -10.91 5.35
C ILE A 152 1.56 -10.13 4.60
N ASN A 153 1.97 -9.30 3.64
CA ASN A 153 1.05 -8.63 2.73
C ASN A 153 1.67 -8.53 1.33
N VAL A 154 1.32 -9.49 0.47
CA VAL A 154 1.87 -9.58 -0.89
C VAL A 154 1.62 -8.31 -1.71
N ALA A 155 0.50 -7.63 -1.50
CA ALA A 155 0.19 -6.41 -2.21
C ALA A 155 1.16 -5.29 -1.82
N VAL A 156 1.44 -5.14 -0.52
CA VAL A 156 2.42 -4.18 -0.01
C VAL A 156 3.83 -4.56 -0.48
N HIS A 157 4.16 -5.85 -0.45
CA HIS A 157 5.44 -6.41 -0.87
C HIS A 157 5.77 -6.06 -2.33
N GLU A 158 4.90 -6.44 -3.27
CA GLU A 158 5.14 -6.17 -4.69
C GLU A 158 5.12 -4.67 -5.01
N MET A 159 4.28 -3.89 -4.33
CA MET A 159 4.28 -2.43 -4.51
C MET A 159 5.56 -1.78 -3.98
N ALA A 160 6.18 -2.35 -2.96
CA ALA A 160 7.50 -1.94 -2.48
C ALA A 160 8.59 -2.23 -3.52
N HIS A 161 8.57 -3.41 -4.16
CA HIS A 161 9.45 -3.71 -5.29
C HIS A 161 9.23 -2.78 -6.48
N ALA A 162 7.98 -2.57 -6.87
CA ALA A 162 7.62 -1.68 -7.97
C ALA A 162 8.08 -0.24 -7.71
N LEU A 163 8.01 0.24 -6.46
CA LEU A 163 8.51 1.55 -6.08
C LEU A 163 10.03 1.68 -6.29
N LEU A 164 10.82 0.68 -5.89
CA LEU A 164 12.26 0.69 -6.18
C LEU A 164 12.53 0.59 -7.67
N TYR A 165 11.83 -0.31 -8.36
CA TYR A 165 12.05 -0.51 -9.78
C TYR A 165 11.79 0.78 -10.57
N ASN A 166 10.64 1.41 -10.34
CA ASN A 166 10.27 2.67 -10.97
C ASN A 166 11.31 3.76 -10.71
N ASN A 167 11.90 3.77 -9.51
CA ASN A 167 12.86 4.80 -9.17
C ASN A 167 14.26 4.50 -9.67
N PHE A 168 14.74 3.26 -9.79
CA PHE A 168 16.14 2.97 -10.11
C PHE A 168 16.38 2.45 -11.54
N PHE A 169 15.37 1.85 -12.17
CA PHE A 169 15.53 1.18 -13.47
C PHE A 169 14.69 1.82 -14.59
N ALA A 170 13.71 2.67 -14.25
CA ALA A 170 12.93 3.40 -15.25
C ALA A 170 13.76 4.51 -15.92
N GLN A 171 13.51 4.75 -17.20
CA GLN A 171 14.11 5.86 -17.95
C GLN A 171 13.48 7.22 -17.60
N TYR A 172 12.23 7.23 -17.12
CA TYR A 172 11.45 8.42 -16.81
C TYR A 172 10.60 8.19 -15.55
N GLY A 173 10.16 9.26 -14.89
CA GLY A 173 9.32 9.17 -13.67
C GLY A 173 10.10 8.84 -12.40
N MET A 174 11.42 9.01 -12.42
CA MET A 174 12.30 8.86 -11.27
C MET A 174 12.11 10.04 -10.29
N ASP A 175 12.09 9.76 -9.00
CA ASP A 175 12.05 10.75 -7.94
C ASP A 175 13.45 10.90 -7.30
N ALA A 176 14.12 12.01 -7.59
CA ALA A 176 15.46 12.28 -7.05
C ALA A 176 15.47 12.38 -5.51
N GLN A 177 14.39 12.89 -4.92
CA GLN A 177 14.28 13.00 -3.46
C GLN A 177 14.09 11.62 -2.84
N PHE A 178 13.26 10.77 -3.44
CA PHE A 178 13.12 9.37 -3.01
C PHE A 178 14.45 8.63 -3.12
N ARG A 179 15.17 8.73 -4.25
CA ARG A 179 16.48 8.08 -4.43
C ARG A 179 17.46 8.47 -3.34
N MET A 180 17.60 9.77 -3.07
CA MET A 180 18.48 10.25 -2.00
C MET A 180 18.05 9.72 -0.62
N ASN A 181 16.75 9.69 -0.33
CA ASN A 181 16.25 9.13 0.92
C ASN A 181 16.45 7.61 1.02
N TYR A 182 16.34 6.90 -0.11
CA TYR A 182 16.57 5.46 -0.19
C TYR A 182 18.05 5.11 -0.03
N GLU A 183 18.97 5.91 -0.59
CA GLU A 183 20.40 5.75 -0.33
C GLU A 183 20.73 5.93 1.16
N ARG A 184 20.09 6.91 1.82
CA ARG A 184 20.21 7.07 3.28
C ARG A 184 19.67 5.86 4.03
N PHE A 185 18.50 5.36 3.64
CA PHE A 185 17.92 4.13 4.18
C PHE A 185 18.87 2.93 4.02
N SER A 186 19.42 2.72 2.82
CA SER A 186 20.33 1.61 2.52
C SER A 186 21.61 1.71 3.36
N ASN A 187 22.16 2.91 3.53
CA ASN A 187 23.36 3.14 4.32
C ASN A 187 23.11 2.92 5.83
N SER A 188 21.95 3.34 6.35
CA SER A 188 21.62 3.17 7.77
C SER A 188 21.20 1.74 8.13
N THR A 189 20.60 1.02 7.19
CA THR A 189 20.07 -0.34 7.43
C THR A 189 21.01 -1.46 7.01
N GLY A 190 22.02 -1.19 6.17
CA GLY A 190 23.06 -2.16 5.81
C GLY A 190 23.74 -2.82 7.03
N PRO A 191 24.14 -2.05 8.07
CA PRO A 191 24.67 -2.63 9.32
C PRO A 191 23.66 -3.48 10.08
N ILE A 192 22.37 -3.11 10.07
CA ILE A 192 21.29 -3.89 10.70
C ILE A 192 21.16 -5.25 10.01
N LEU A 193 21.16 -5.27 8.68
CA LEU A 193 21.14 -6.49 7.88
C LEU A 193 22.33 -7.40 8.21
N ALA A 194 23.54 -6.83 8.26
CA ALA A 194 24.76 -7.58 8.58
C ALA A 194 24.72 -8.19 10.00
N ASP A 195 24.28 -7.43 11.00
CA ASP A 195 24.19 -7.90 12.39
C ASP A 195 23.16 -9.02 12.55
N VAL A 196 22.00 -8.88 11.89
CA VAL A 196 20.95 -9.89 11.91
C VAL A 196 21.39 -11.19 11.24
N ILE A 197 22.07 -11.12 10.09
CA ILE A 197 22.64 -12.30 9.42
C ILE A 197 23.65 -13.00 10.34
N ALA A 198 24.50 -12.23 11.03
CA ALA A 198 25.50 -12.77 11.95
C ALA A 198 24.87 -13.42 13.20
N ARG A 199 23.83 -12.80 13.78
CA ARG A 199 23.21 -13.25 15.04
C ARG A 199 22.04 -14.23 14.85
N ARG A 200 21.56 -14.41 13.61
CA ARG A 200 20.39 -15.24 13.25
C ARG A 200 19.13 -14.94 14.08
N ARG A 201 18.94 -13.68 14.46
CA ARG A 201 17.78 -13.23 15.24
C ARG A 201 17.28 -11.90 14.71
N SER A 202 16.00 -11.86 14.35
CA SER A 202 15.33 -10.63 13.90
C SER A 202 13.84 -10.69 14.22
N TYR A 203 13.22 -9.51 14.23
CA TYR A 203 11.77 -9.38 14.19
C TYR A 203 11.22 -9.69 12.79
N LEU A 204 11.96 -9.34 11.72
CA LEU A 204 11.57 -9.67 10.36
C LEU A 204 11.69 -11.17 10.09
N ARG A 205 10.84 -11.67 9.18
CA ARG A 205 10.88 -13.04 8.69
C ARG A 205 12.24 -13.33 8.02
N SER A 206 12.69 -14.58 8.07
CA SER A 206 13.97 -15.00 7.50
C SER A 206 14.12 -14.66 6.02
N TYR A 207 13.00 -14.65 5.29
CA TYR A 207 12.92 -14.28 3.88
C TYR A 207 13.48 -12.88 3.59
N ALA A 208 13.38 -11.94 4.53
CA ALA A 208 13.96 -10.60 4.42
C ALA A 208 15.49 -10.61 4.22
N PHE A 209 16.18 -11.70 4.56
CA PHE A 209 17.64 -11.79 4.52
C PHE A 209 18.17 -12.53 3.29
N SER A 210 17.30 -12.79 2.30
CA SER A 210 17.67 -13.42 1.04
C SER A 210 18.52 -12.48 0.18
N ASN A 211 18.10 -11.22 0.03
CA ASN A 211 18.84 -10.14 -0.62
C ASN A 211 18.31 -8.76 -0.19
N MET A 212 18.93 -7.68 -0.66
CA MET A 212 18.54 -6.30 -0.27
C MET A 212 17.15 -5.89 -0.77
N HIS A 213 16.70 -6.40 -1.91
CA HIS A 213 15.35 -6.12 -2.42
C HIS A 213 14.29 -6.78 -1.53
N GLU A 214 14.49 -8.02 -1.11
CA GLU A 214 13.61 -8.70 -0.15
C GLU A 214 13.65 -8.05 1.23
N PHE A 215 14.83 -7.62 1.67
CA PHE A 215 14.98 -6.88 2.92
C PHE A 215 14.10 -5.62 2.90
N TRP A 216 14.13 -4.88 1.79
CA TRP A 216 13.26 -3.72 1.60
C TRP A 216 11.77 -4.10 1.65
N ALA A 217 11.33 -5.03 0.82
CA ALA A 217 9.91 -5.35 0.70
C ALA A 217 9.33 -5.91 2.01
N VAL A 218 10.03 -6.84 2.67
CA VAL A 218 9.59 -7.40 3.97
C VAL A 218 9.64 -6.35 5.09
N SER A 219 10.58 -5.41 5.04
CA SER A 219 10.59 -4.28 5.99
C SER A 219 9.35 -3.38 5.80
N VAL A 220 8.97 -3.10 4.55
CA VAL A 220 7.78 -2.30 4.22
C VAL A 220 6.49 -3.04 4.61
N GLU A 221 6.41 -4.36 4.43
CA GLU A 221 5.30 -5.17 4.96
C GLU A 221 5.15 -4.98 6.47
N ALA A 222 6.21 -5.24 7.24
CA ALA A 222 6.19 -5.10 8.69
C ALA A 222 5.83 -3.68 9.15
N PHE A 223 6.23 -2.67 8.38
CA PHE A 223 5.95 -1.26 8.67
C PHE A 223 4.47 -0.90 8.56
N PHE A 224 3.76 -1.47 7.60
CA PHE A 224 2.33 -1.23 7.42
C PHE A 224 1.44 -2.20 8.20
N GLU A 225 1.85 -3.46 8.33
CA GLU A 225 1.08 -4.50 9.03
C GLU A 225 1.15 -4.32 10.54
N ASN A 226 2.36 -4.14 11.10
CA ASN A 226 2.54 -4.05 12.55
C ASN A 226 3.56 -2.96 12.95
N PRO A 227 3.23 -1.67 12.72
CA PRO A 227 4.13 -0.56 12.98
C PRO A 227 4.59 -0.48 14.43
N ALA A 228 3.73 -0.80 15.40
CA ALA A 228 4.04 -0.74 16.81
C ALA A 228 5.10 -1.78 17.22
N GLU A 229 4.97 -3.01 16.74
CA GLU A 229 5.95 -4.07 16.98
C GLU A 229 7.26 -3.81 16.25
N LEU A 230 7.21 -3.33 15.00
CA LEU A 230 8.43 -2.96 14.29
C LEU A 230 9.19 -1.85 15.03
N ARG A 231 8.50 -0.81 15.49
CA ARG A 231 9.10 0.29 16.27
C ARG A 231 9.71 -0.20 17.58
N ARG A 232 9.09 -1.18 18.25
CA ARG A 232 9.60 -1.73 19.51
C ARG A 232 10.84 -2.60 19.30
N ASN A 233 10.84 -3.46 18.29
CA ASN A 233 11.87 -4.47 18.11
C ASN A 233 13.03 -4.01 17.20
N MET A 234 12.77 -3.08 16.26
CA MET A 234 13.74 -2.55 15.30
C MET A 234 13.52 -1.03 15.08
N PRO A 235 13.70 -0.19 16.11
CA PRO A 235 13.39 1.24 16.04
C PRO A 235 14.16 1.99 14.93
N ASP A 236 15.45 1.69 14.75
CA ASP A 236 16.26 2.35 13.71
C ASP A 236 15.75 2.04 12.30
N LEU A 237 15.24 0.82 12.07
CA LEU A 237 14.61 0.42 10.82
C LEU A 237 13.26 1.14 10.65
N TYR A 238 12.45 1.23 11.71
CA TYR A 238 11.18 1.96 11.69
C TYR A 238 11.39 3.43 11.31
N ASP A 239 12.38 4.09 11.91
CA ASP A 239 12.68 5.49 11.63
C ASP A 239 13.22 5.68 10.22
N ALA A 240 14.06 4.75 9.73
CA ALA A 240 14.55 4.78 8.35
C ALA A 240 13.41 4.63 7.33
N LEU A 241 12.47 3.70 7.55
CA LEU A 241 11.27 3.50 6.72
C LEU A 241 10.35 4.72 6.75
N SER A 242 10.13 5.28 7.93
CA SER A 242 9.30 6.47 8.10
C SER A 242 9.83 7.64 7.27
N ASN A 243 11.15 7.85 7.29
CA ASN A 243 11.81 8.90 6.54
C ASN A 243 11.78 8.69 5.02
N VAL A 244 12.05 7.48 4.54
CA VAL A 244 12.09 7.20 3.09
C VAL A 244 10.70 7.19 2.45
N LEU A 245 9.68 6.72 3.16
CA LEU A 245 8.28 6.72 2.70
C LEU A 245 7.52 8.01 3.04
N ASN A 246 8.11 8.90 3.84
CA ASN A 246 7.47 10.08 4.42
C ASN A 246 6.15 9.75 5.15
N GLN A 247 6.15 8.64 5.89
CA GLN A 247 4.95 8.10 6.55
C GLN A 247 5.23 7.69 7.99
N ASP A 248 4.19 7.70 8.81
CA ASP A 248 4.18 7.08 10.15
C ASP A 248 2.83 6.35 10.32
N PRO A 249 2.74 5.06 9.96
CA PRO A 249 1.51 4.28 10.02
C PRO A 249 0.91 4.19 11.43
N GLY A 250 1.70 4.38 12.48
CA GLY A 250 1.22 4.47 13.86
C GLY A 250 0.61 5.82 14.23
N SER A 251 0.84 6.87 13.43
CA SER A 251 0.28 8.20 13.66
C SER A 251 -1.15 8.35 13.12
N LYS A 252 -1.85 9.38 13.57
CA LYS A 252 -3.20 9.71 13.09
C LYS A 252 -3.21 10.27 11.66
N THR A 253 -2.20 11.04 11.28
CA THR A 253 -2.10 11.67 9.95
C THR A 253 -1.48 10.76 8.92
N LYS A 254 -0.79 9.69 9.34
CA LYS A 254 0.01 8.75 8.55
C LYS A 254 1.19 9.38 7.80
N LEU A 255 1.36 10.71 7.85
CA LEU A 255 2.40 11.48 7.15
C LEU A 255 3.33 12.16 8.15
N LEU A 256 4.65 12.11 7.89
CA LEU A 256 5.64 12.84 8.69
C LEU A 256 5.68 14.33 8.35
N LYS A 257 5.67 14.65 7.05
CA LYS A 257 5.65 16.03 6.54
C LYS A 257 4.49 16.18 5.56
N PRO A 258 3.75 17.31 5.59
CA PRO A 258 2.86 17.64 4.49
C PRO A 258 3.70 17.76 3.20
N GLU A 259 3.09 17.42 2.06
CA GLU A 259 3.79 17.55 0.78
C GLU A 259 4.16 19.00 0.51
N SER A 260 5.41 19.20 0.07
CA SER A 260 5.94 20.46 -0.47
C SER A 260 5.77 20.57 -1.97
#